data_AF-A0A0X3RVW8-F1
#
_entry.id   AF-A0A0X3RVW8-F1
#
_cell.length_a   1.000
_cell.length_b   1.000
_cell.length_c   1.000
_cell.angle_alpha   90.00
_cell.angle_beta   90.00
_cell.angle_gamma   90.00
#
_symmetry.space_group_name_H-M   'P 1'
#
loop_
_entity.id
_entity.type
_entity.pdbx_description
1 polymer ?
#
loop_
_entity_poly.entity_id
_entity_poly.type
_entity_poly.pdbx_seq_one_letter_code
_entity_poly.pdbx_strand_id
1 'polypeptide(L)'
;MITPDPTTPEGEAIIKLHEQMAELRERTDEWPGADTVDILDKWLALFDFTSPVKRTRLVAGSVWVLRREDRHEDDVTIWSDEDSALAALAEHVRSSWDNVQGNDGIPDLPPLEDRLAVDLYYGPRSERSDEDYWLYGTDVGRCVRTAPASHDFRFPDEKVSAQINSAALFHAPAGPDGEGLPCIEIAGVLVFAYLDAGMQAVRVSVHLDTADELVIQPGQTVPLHVQVEDSTVFSAGAVLTRPTGGGRRQWLRGLSHRMPWRRGD
;
A
#
# COMPACT_ATOMS: atom_id res chain seq x y z
N MET A 1 -6.87 -17.24 -6.57
CA MET A 1 -7.58 -17.27 -7.87
C MET A 1 -8.65 -16.18 -7.78
N ILE A 2 -8.59 -15.16 -8.62
CA ILE A 2 -9.54 -14.03 -8.57
C ILE A 2 -10.84 -14.51 -9.20
N THR A 3 -11.93 -14.58 -8.43
CA THR A 3 -13.26 -14.89 -8.96
C THR A 3 -13.92 -13.58 -9.36
N PRO A 4 -14.22 -13.35 -10.65
CA PRO A 4 -14.90 -12.13 -11.09
C PRO A 4 -16.29 -12.02 -10.45
N ASP A 5 -16.65 -10.82 -10.01
CA ASP A 5 -17.94 -10.54 -9.37
C ASP A 5 -19.05 -10.39 -10.45
N PRO A 6 -20.00 -11.33 -10.55
CA PRO A 6 -21.06 -11.30 -11.55
C PRO A 6 -22.03 -10.12 -11.40
N THR A 7 -21.98 -9.40 -10.28
CA THR A 7 -22.85 -8.25 -10.01
C THR A 7 -22.30 -6.94 -10.57
N THR A 8 -21.05 -6.94 -11.04
CA THR A 8 -20.40 -5.80 -11.69
C THR A 8 -20.41 -5.93 -13.21
N PRO A 9 -20.56 -4.84 -13.99
CA PRO A 9 -20.45 -4.88 -15.46
C PRO A 9 -19.12 -5.48 -15.93
N GLU A 10 -18.02 -5.18 -15.22
CA GLU A 10 -16.70 -5.69 -15.49
C GLU A 10 -16.60 -7.21 -15.24
N GLY A 11 -17.12 -7.69 -14.12
CA GLY A 11 -17.10 -9.11 -13.80
C GLY A 11 -18.03 -9.93 -14.70
N GLU A 12 -19.20 -9.41 -15.06
CA GLU A 12 -20.08 -10.02 -16.08
C GLU A 12 -19.36 -10.12 -17.43
N ALA A 13 -18.65 -9.07 -17.85
CA ALA A 13 -17.89 -9.07 -19.10
C ALA A 13 -16.75 -10.10 -19.10
N ILE A 14 -16.05 -10.29 -17.97
CA ILE A 14 -14.99 -11.31 -17.83
C ILE A 14 -15.59 -12.72 -17.88
N ILE A 15 -16.70 -12.96 -17.19
CA ILE A 15 -17.39 -14.26 -17.19
C ILE A 15 -17.85 -14.60 -18.61
N LYS A 16 -18.46 -13.65 -19.30
CA LYS A 16 -18.93 -13.82 -20.68
C LYS A 16 -17.79 -14.08 -21.67
N LEU A 17 -16.64 -13.42 -21.50
CA LEU A 17 -15.45 -13.72 -22.30
C LEU A 17 -14.97 -15.16 -22.08
N HIS A 18 -14.94 -15.59 -20.82
CA HIS A 18 -14.55 -16.95 -20.47
C HIS A 18 -15.47 -17.99 -21.13
N GLU A 19 -16.78 -17.77 -21.08
CA GLU A 19 -17.78 -18.61 -21.75
C GLU A 19 -17.56 -18.66 -23.27
N GLN A 20 -17.42 -17.51 -23.93
CA GLN A 20 -17.21 -17.43 -25.38
C GLN A 20 -15.90 -18.11 -25.83
N MET A 21 -14.83 -17.96 -25.06
CA MET A 21 -13.55 -18.61 -25.33
C MET A 21 -13.63 -20.12 -25.07
N ALA A 22 -14.38 -20.57 -24.07
CA ALA A 22 -14.62 -21.99 -23.80
C ALA A 22 -15.46 -22.64 -24.91
N GLU A 23 -16.55 -22.01 -25.35
CA GLU A 23 -17.37 -22.46 -26.47
C GLU A 23 -16.58 -22.55 -27.78
N LEU A 24 -15.71 -21.56 -28.05
CA LEU A 24 -14.85 -21.60 -29.22
C LEU A 24 -13.92 -22.82 -29.18
N ARG A 25 -13.24 -23.03 -28.04
CA ARG A 25 -12.32 -24.16 -27.85
C ARG A 25 -13.02 -25.51 -27.97
N GLU A 26 -14.24 -25.65 -27.42
CA GLU A 26 -15.03 -26.87 -27.55
C GLU A 26 -15.40 -27.18 -29.00
N ARG A 27 -15.67 -26.14 -29.80
CA ARG A 27 -16.09 -26.30 -31.20
C ARG A 27 -14.94 -26.62 -32.15
N THR A 28 -13.76 -26.02 -31.96
CA THR A 28 -12.67 -26.09 -32.93
C THR A 28 -11.49 -26.92 -32.49
N ASP A 29 -11.40 -27.32 -31.22
CA ASP A 29 -10.25 -28.01 -30.58
C ASP A 29 -8.90 -27.24 -30.70
N GLU A 30 -8.93 -26.07 -31.33
CA GLU A 30 -7.86 -25.11 -31.54
C GLU A 30 -8.37 -23.68 -31.33
N TRP A 31 -7.45 -22.71 -31.32
CA TRP A 31 -7.75 -21.27 -31.27
C TRP A 31 -7.65 -20.64 -32.66
N PRO A 32 -8.73 -20.62 -33.46
CA PRO A 32 -8.72 -19.95 -34.75
C PRO A 32 -8.48 -18.45 -34.57
N GLY A 33 -7.41 -17.95 -35.17
CA GLY A 33 -6.96 -16.56 -34.96
C GLY A 33 -8.01 -15.51 -35.31
N ALA A 34 -8.79 -15.73 -36.37
CA ALA A 34 -9.84 -14.78 -36.78
C ALA A 34 -10.98 -14.70 -35.75
N ASP A 35 -11.54 -15.83 -35.32
CA ASP A 35 -12.63 -15.83 -34.34
C ASP A 35 -12.16 -15.37 -32.95
N THR A 36 -10.91 -15.71 -32.57
CA THR A 36 -10.32 -15.24 -31.31
C THR A 36 -10.16 -13.72 -31.30
N VAL A 37 -9.67 -13.15 -32.41
CA VAL A 37 -9.54 -11.70 -32.55
C VAL A 37 -10.92 -11.03 -32.53
N ASP A 38 -11.91 -11.58 -33.23
CA ASP A 38 -13.27 -11.02 -33.23
C ASP A 38 -13.94 -11.03 -31.85
N ILE A 39 -13.71 -12.07 -31.04
CA ILE A 39 -14.21 -12.14 -29.66
C ILE A 39 -13.51 -11.08 -28.79
N LEU A 40 -12.19 -10.99 -28.87
CA LEU A 40 -11.41 -10.03 -28.08
C LEU A 40 -11.70 -8.58 -28.48
N ASP A 41 -11.89 -8.29 -29.78
CA ASP A 41 -12.20 -6.96 -30.27
C ASP A 41 -13.56 -6.47 -29.76
N LYS A 42 -14.59 -7.33 -29.83
CA LYS A 42 -15.91 -7.05 -29.25
C LYS A 42 -15.86 -6.88 -27.74
N TRP A 43 -15.02 -7.66 -27.06
CA TRP A 43 -14.85 -7.56 -25.62
C TRP A 43 -14.15 -6.26 -25.22
N LEU A 44 -13.07 -5.89 -25.91
CA LEU A 44 -12.35 -4.63 -25.68
C LEU A 44 -13.23 -3.40 -25.95
N ALA A 45 -14.10 -3.46 -26.96
CA ALA A 45 -15.05 -2.40 -27.27
C ALA A 45 -16.07 -2.11 -26.16
N LEU A 46 -16.23 -2.99 -25.18
CA LEU A 46 -17.08 -2.75 -24.00
C LEU A 46 -16.46 -1.75 -23.02
N PHE A 47 -15.15 -1.49 -23.11
CA PHE A 47 -14.42 -0.67 -22.17
C PHE A 47 -13.94 0.63 -22.81
N ASP A 48 -14.19 1.75 -22.13
CA ASP A 48 -13.61 3.03 -22.51
C ASP A 48 -12.22 3.19 -21.87
N PHE A 49 -11.19 2.88 -22.66
CA PHE A 49 -9.79 3.11 -22.29
C PHE A 49 -9.31 4.55 -22.55
N THR A 50 -10.14 5.38 -23.20
CA THR A 50 -9.78 6.75 -23.58
C THR A 50 -10.14 7.77 -22.51
N SER A 51 -11.08 7.44 -21.64
CA SER A 51 -11.41 8.25 -20.47
C SER A 51 -10.27 8.23 -19.44
N PRO A 52 -9.67 9.39 -19.09
CA PRO A 52 -8.68 9.44 -18.04
C PRO A 52 -9.34 9.09 -16.71
N VAL A 53 -8.99 7.92 -16.16
CA VAL A 53 -9.35 7.58 -14.79
C VAL A 53 -8.67 8.61 -13.88
N LYS A 54 -9.45 9.53 -13.30
CA LYS A 54 -8.92 10.45 -12.29
C LYS A 54 -8.35 9.60 -11.17
N ARG A 55 -7.05 9.71 -10.97
CA ARG A 55 -6.32 9.08 -9.88
C ARG A 55 -5.88 10.18 -8.93
N THR A 56 -6.28 10.08 -7.67
CA THR A 56 -5.75 10.96 -6.64
C THR A 56 -4.43 10.36 -6.16
N ARG A 57 -3.35 11.14 -6.22
CA ARG A 57 -2.09 10.76 -5.59
C ARG A 57 -2.20 11.02 -4.09
N LEU A 58 -2.19 9.95 -3.30
CA LEU A 58 -2.05 10.04 -1.84
C LEU A 58 -0.57 9.95 -1.51
N VAL A 59 0.00 11.02 -0.97
CA VAL A 59 1.39 11.04 -0.49
C VAL A 59 1.46 10.26 0.82
N ALA A 60 2.27 9.21 0.85
CA ALA A 60 2.52 8.36 2.01
C ALA A 60 3.77 8.80 2.80
N GLY A 61 4.67 9.52 2.14
CA GLY A 61 5.88 10.09 2.73
C GLY A 61 6.74 10.75 1.66
N SER A 62 7.89 11.28 2.07
CA SER A 62 8.88 11.87 1.17
C SER A 62 10.19 11.11 1.32
N VAL A 63 10.92 10.98 0.22
CA VAL A 63 12.24 10.33 0.17
C VAL A 63 13.20 11.19 -0.62
N TRP A 64 14.49 10.95 -0.45
CA TRP A 64 15.53 11.56 -1.27
C TRP A 64 16.05 10.55 -2.29
N VAL A 65 16.04 10.96 -3.56
CA VAL A 65 16.55 10.16 -4.66
C VAL A 65 17.92 10.68 -5.02
N LEU A 66 18.91 9.77 -5.01
CA LEU A 66 20.23 9.99 -5.57
C LEU A 66 20.35 9.16 -6.83
N ARG A 67 20.46 9.84 -7.98
CA ARG A 67 20.81 9.24 -9.26
C ARG A 67 22.24 9.61 -9.62
N ARG A 68 23.06 8.64 -9.98
CA ARG A 68 24.41 8.84 -10.50
C ARG A 68 24.49 8.18 -11.86
N GLU A 69 25.04 8.90 -12.81
CA GLU A 69 25.18 8.42 -14.18
C GLU A 69 26.64 8.56 -14.56
N ASP A 70 27.25 7.45 -14.95
CA ASP A 70 28.56 7.44 -15.59
C ASP A 70 28.48 6.72 -16.94
N ARG A 71 29.61 6.64 -17.65
CA ARG A 71 29.67 5.99 -18.98
C ARG A 71 29.36 4.49 -19.01
N HIS A 72 29.23 3.84 -17.86
CA HIS A 72 29.04 2.40 -17.70
C HIS A 72 27.78 2.04 -16.90
N GLU A 73 27.30 2.93 -16.01
CA GLU A 73 26.24 2.64 -15.05
C GLU A 73 25.31 3.85 -14.83
N ASP A 74 24.02 3.57 -14.64
CA ASP A 74 22.99 4.54 -14.24
C ASP A 74 22.33 4.02 -12.95
N ASP A 75 22.84 4.51 -11.83
CA ASP A 75 22.52 4.07 -10.49
C ASP A 75 21.46 4.97 -9.85
N VAL A 76 20.38 4.37 -9.37
CA VAL A 76 19.33 5.08 -8.62
C VAL A 76 19.17 4.47 -7.22
N THR A 77 19.43 5.27 -6.20
CA THR A 77 19.27 4.88 -4.78
C THR A 77 18.28 5.80 -4.07
N ILE A 78 17.65 5.29 -3.00
CA ILE A 78 16.59 5.97 -2.26
C ILE A 78 16.96 6.03 -0.78
N TRP A 79 16.79 7.21 -0.19
CA TRP A 79 17.20 7.54 1.17
C TRP A 79 16.07 8.21 1.96
N SER A 80 16.12 8.11 3.30
CA SER A 80 15.15 8.74 4.20
C SER A 80 15.26 10.26 4.25
N ASP A 81 16.46 10.80 4.02
CA ASP A 81 16.80 12.22 4.20
C ASP A 81 17.96 12.62 3.27
N GLU A 82 18.13 13.94 3.07
CA GLU A 82 19.16 14.52 2.19
C GLU A 82 20.56 14.20 2.70
N ASP A 83 20.77 14.28 4.01
CA ASP A 83 22.09 14.13 4.63
C ASP A 83 22.63 12.71 4.44
N SER A 84 21.77 11.68 4.59
CA SER A 84 22.14 10.29 4.34
C SER A 84 22.48 10.04 2.86
N ALA A 85 21.70 10.61 1.94
CA ALA A 85 21.96 10.51 0.52
C ALA A 85 23.27 11.21 0.13
N LEU A 86 23.53 12.38 0.71
CA LEU A 86 24.75 13.15 0.50
C LEU A 86 25.97 12.44 1.08
N ALA A 87 25.85 11.84 2.26
CA ALA A 87 26.92 11.07 2.89
C ALA A 87 27.33 9.87 2.04
N ALA A 88 26.35 9.15 1.48
CA ALA A 88 26.60 8.04 0.56
C ALA A 88 27.27 8.50 -0.75
N LEU A 89 26.83 9.64 -1.31
CA LEU A 89 27.50 10.23 -2.47
C LEU A 89 28.95 10.63 -2.14
N ALA A 90 29.18 11.22 -0.97
CA ALA A 90 30.50 11.65 -0.54
C ALA A 90 31.43 10.45 -0.27
N GLU A 91 30.91 9.31 0.22
CA GLU A 91 31.67 8.07 0.34
C GLU A 91 32.20 7.60 -1.02
N HIS A 92 31.34 7.58 -2.04
CA HIS A 92 31.75 7.27 -3.41
C HIS A 92 32.81 8.24 -3.92
N VAL A 93 32.56 9.54 -3.80
CA VAL A 93 33.52 10.59 -4.22
C VAL A 93 34.89 10.40 -3.56
N ARG A 94 34.92 10.08 -2.26
CA ARG A 94 36.17 9.82 -1.54
C ARG A 94 36.87 8.57 -2.04
N SER A 95 36.11 7.53 -2.38
CA SER A 95 36.66 6.29 -2.95
C SER A 95 37.25 6.50 -4.35
N SER A 96 36.74 7.49 -5.08
CA SER A 96 37.15 7.84 -6.44
C SER A 96 38.06 9.07 -6.52
N TRP A 97 38.55 9.58 -5.39
CA TRP A 97 39.28 10.86 -5.32
C TRP A 97 40.53 10.91 -6.22
N ASP A 98 41.18 9.77 -6.42
CA ASP A 98 42.34 9.62 -7.31
C ASP A 98 42.06 10.10 -8.75
N ASN A 99 40.79 10.17 -9.17
CA ASN A 99 40.38 10.67 -10.50
C ASN A 99 40.55 12.18 -10.66
N VAL A 100 40.51 12.94 -9.56
CA VAL A 100 40.58 14.42 -9.55
C VAL A 100 41.83 14.94 -8.86
N GLN A 101 42.54 14.08 -8.10
CA GLN A 101 43.77 14.45 -7.42
C GLN A 101 44.83 14.97 -8.41
N GLY A 102 45.46 16.08 -8.06
CA GLY A 102 46.50 16.72 -8.88
C GLY A 102 45.98 17.78 -9.86
N ASN A 103 44.65 17.95 -9.95
CA ASN A 103 44.05 19.09 -10.64
C ASN A 103 44.20 20.38 -9.81
N ASP A 104 44.31 21.52 -10.47
CA ASP A 104 44.49 22.81 -9.81
C ASP A 104 43.29 23.13 -8.89
N GLY A 105 43.58 23.53 -7.65
CA GLY A 105 42.55 23.79 -6.63
C GLY A 105 41.97 22.54 -5.93
N ILE A 106 42.37 21.32 -6.31
CA ILE A 106 41.94 20.07 -5.66
C ILE A 106 42.99 19.60 -4.64
N PRO A 107 42.62 19.39 -3.36
CA PRO A 107 43.56 18.91 -2.35
C PRO A 107 44.00 17.45 -2.58
N ASP A 108 45.18 17.10 -2.07
CA ASP A 108 45.74 15.74 -2.17
C ASP A 108 44.88 14.67 -1.49
N LEU A 109 44.13 15.05 -0.45
CA LEU A 109 43.21 14.18 0.26
C LEU A 109 41.81 14.77 0.22
N PRO A 110 40.76 13.94 0.11
CA PRO A 110 39.40 14.44 0.07
C PRO A 110 39.00 15.08 1.41
N PRO A 111 38.22 16.17 1.38
CA PRO A 111 37.66 16.75 2.59
C PRO A 111 36.74 15.80 3.37
N LEU A 112 36.72 15.98 4.70
CA LEU A 112 35.81 15.25 5.59
C LEU A 112 34.37 15.77 5.54
N GLU A 113 34.17 17.00 5.06
CA GLU A 113 32.84 17.56 4.88
C GLU A 113 32.25 17.05 3.57
N ASP A 114 31.07 16.41 3.64
CA ASP A 114 30.46 15.70 2.51
C ASP A 114 30.15 16.63 1.34
N ARG A 115 29.49 17.77 1.61
CA ARG A 115 29.13 18.76 0.59
C ARG A 115 30.37 19.27 -0.15
N LEU A 116 31.43 19.61 0.61
CA LEU A 116 32.66 20.16 0.05
C LEU A 116 33.41 19.11 -0.80
N ALA A 117 33.44 17.85 -0.38
CA ALA A 117 34.05 16.79 -1.17
C ALA A 117 33.31 16.59 -2.51
N VAL A 118 31.97 16.56 -2.48
CA VAL A 118 31.12 16.42 -3.67
C VAL A 118 31.29 17.61 -4.63
N ASP A 119 31.27 18.84 -4.11
CA ASP A 119 31.40 20.05 -4.91
C ASP A 119 32.77 20.14 -5.62
N LEU A 120 33.85 19.70 -4.95
CA LEU A 120 35.18 19.66 -5.54
C LEU A 120 35.35 18.54 -6.58
N TYR A 121 34.73 17.37 -6.36
CA TYR A 121 34.86 16.23 -7.27
C TYR A 121 34.10 16.43 -8.58
N TYR A 122 32.83 16.85 -8.51
CA TYR A 122 32.02 17.09 -9.71
C TYR A 122 32.29 18.46 -10.33
N GLY A 123 32.89 19.38 -9.58
CA GLY A 123 33.25 20.71 -10.02
C GLY A 123 32.04 21.58 -10.40
N PRO A 124 32.27 22.78 -10.95
CA PRO A 124 31.22 23.62 -11.46
C PRO A 124 30.54 22.94 -12.66
N ARG A 125 29.21 23.05 -12.73
CA ARG A 125 28.34 22.43 -13.76
C ARG A 125 28.74 22.70 -15.22
N SER A 126 29.61 23.66 -15.47
CA SER A 126 30.16 24.01 -16.79
C SER A 126 31.33 23.13 -17.25
N GLU A 127 31.94 22.36 -16.35
CA GLU A 127 33.12 21.51 -16.58
C GLU A 127 32.79 20.03 -16.35
N ARG A 128 31.62 19.60 -16.84
CA ARG A 128 31.11 18.23 -16.63
C ARG A 128 32.09 17.18 -17.13
N SER A 129 32.44 16.26 -16.23
CA SER A 129 33.14 15.01 -16.54
C SER A 129 32.18 14.00 -17.18
N ASP A 130 32.68 12.80 -17.46
CA ASP A 130 31.88 11.66 -17.92
C ASP A 130 30.93 11.11 -16.82
N GLU A 131 30.91 11.72 -15.62
CA GLU A 131 30.10 11.33 -14.46
C GLU A 131 29.26 12.52 -13.97
N ASP A 132 27.95 12.31 -13.79
CA ASP A 132 26.98 13.30 -13.32
C ASP A 132 26.13 12.73 -12.17
N TYR A 133 25.56 13.61 -11.34
CA TYR A 133 24.61 13.20 -10.31
C TYR A 133 23.38 14.12 -10.23
N TRP A 134 22.29 13.58 -9.71
CA TRP A 134 21.08 14.30 -9.33
C TRP A 134 20.65 13.86 -7.93
N LEU A 135 20.53 14.84 -7.04
CA LEU A 135 20.00 14.65 -5.68
C LEU A 135 18.76 15.52 -5.50
N TYR A 136 17.60 14.91 -5.26
CA TYR A 136 16.35 15.64 -5.06
C TYR A 136 15.35 14.88 -4.18
N GLY A 137 14.59 15.64 -3.40
CA GLY A 137 13.44 15.12 -2.66
C GLY A 137 12.27 14.82 -3.59
N THR A 138 11.57 13.71 -3.34
CA THR A 138 10.34 13.36 -4.05
C THR A 138 9.32 12.74 -3.10
N ASP A 139 8.04 13.01 -3.35
CA ASP A 139 6.96 12.42 -2.59
C ASP A 139 6.64 11.02 -3.09
N VAL A 140 6.71 10.04 -2.19
CA VAL A 140 6.26 8.67 -2.47
C VAL A 140 4.80 8.59 -2.10
N GLY A 141 3.99 8.17 -3.05
CA GLY A 141 2.55 8.07 -2.86
C GLY A 141 1.94 7.03 -3.76
N ARG A 142 0.74 6.57 -3.40
CA ARG A 142 -0.05 5.68 -4.25
C ARG A 142 -1.07 6.47 -5.06
N CYS A 143 -1.27 6.05 -6.30
CA CYS A 143 -2.34 6.56 -7.15
C CYS A 143 -3.59 5.72 -6.91
N VAL A 144 -4.58 6.26 -6.21
CA VAL A 144 -5.86 5.58 -5.95
C VAL A 144 -6.88 6.02 -7.00
N ARG A 145 -7.69 5.08 -7.51
CA ARG A 145 -8.83 5.45 -8.35
C ARG A 145 -9.74 6.37 -7.55
N THR A 146 -9.98 7.57 -8.05
CA THR A 146 -11.00 8.44 -7.49
C THR A 146 -12.34 7.89 -7.97
N ALA A 147 -12.90 6.90 -7.26
CA ALA A 147 -14.32 6.59 -7.44
C ALA A 147 -15.09 7.89 -7.12
N PRO A 148 -16.00 8.36 -8.01
CA PRO A 148 -16.84 9.48 -7.67
C PRO A 148 -17.55 9.10 -6.37
N ALA A 149 -17.30 9.88 -5.32
CA ALA A 149 -17.97 9.68 -4.05
C ALA A 149 -19.47 9.64 -4.35
N SER A 150 -20.08 8.46 -4.20
CA SER A 150 -21.54 8.38 -4.18
C SER A 150 -21.96 9.34 -3.08
N HIS A 151 -22.66 10.42 -3.46
CA HIS A 151 -23.17 11.40 -2.51
C HIS A 151 -24.18 10.77 -1.54
N ASP A 152 -24.58 9.52 -1.81
CA ASP A 152 -25.50 8.70 -1.06
C ASP A 152 -24.80 7.52 -0.35
N PHE A 153 -23.56 7.68 0.12
CA PHE A 153 -22.93 6.64 0.96
C PHE A 153 -23.83 6.32 2.15
N ARG A 154 -24.28 5.07 2.20
CA ARG A 154 -25.05 4.52 3.29
C ARG A 154 -24.33 3.29 3.80
N PHE A 155 -23.88 3.37 5.06
CA PHE A 155 -23.25 2.23 5.71
C PHE A 155 -24.22 1.02 5.72
N PRO A 156 -23.72 -0.21 5.55
CA PRO A 156 -24.56 -1.41 5.57
C PRO A 156 -25.46 -1.48 6.81
N ASP A 157 -26.67 -1.99 6.64
CA ASP A 157 -27.56 -2.25 7.77
C ASP A 157 -27.09 -3.47 8.59
N GLU A 158 -27.73 -3.69 9.74
CA GLU A 158 -27.35 -4.75 10.68
C GLU A 158 -27.27 -6.15 10.04
N LYS A 159 -28.19 -6.47 9.12
CA LYS A 159 -28.23 -7.78 8.49
C LYS A 159 -27.05 -7.96 7.53
N VAL A 160 -26.78 -6.96 6.70
CA VAL A 160 -25.66 -6.98 5.77
C VAL A 160 -24.34 -6.96 6.53
N SER A 161 -24.21 -6.12 7.58
CA SER A 161 -23.04 -6.11 8.46
C SER A 161 -22.79 -7.46 9.11
N ALA A 162 -23.83 -8.13 9.63
CA ALA A 162 -23.68 -9.46 10.23
C ALA A 162 -23.19 -10.50 9.21
N GLN A 163 -23.72 -10.45 7.98
CA GLN A 163 -23.28 -11.34 6.90
C GLN A 163 -21.80 -11.09 6.53
N ILE A 164 -21.42 -9.84 6.33
CA ILE A 164 -20.03 -9.45 6.04
C ILE A 164 -19.09 -9.89 7.16
N ASN A 165 -19.46 -9.63 8.43
CA ASN A 165 -18.65 -10.03 9.58
C ASN A 165 -18.49 -11.55 9.67
N SER A 166 -19.51 -12.32 9.28
CA SER A 166 -19.43 -13.78 9.28
C SER A 166 -18.49 -14.34 8.21
N ALA A 167 -18.20 -13.56 7.16
CA ALA A 167 -17.28 -13.89 6.10
C ALA A 167 -15.85 -13.36 6.34
N ALA A 168 -15.58 -12.77 7.51
CA ALA A 168 -14.28 -12.23 7.85
C ALA A 168 -13.18 -13.31 7.78
N LEU A 169 -12.02 -12.94 7.24
CA LEU A 169 -10.87 -13.82 7.13
C LEU A 169 -9.79 -13.43 8.13
N PHE A 170 -9.09 -14.43 8.67
CA PHE A 170 -7.89 -14.20 9.45
C PHE A 170 -6.68 -14.73 8.67
N HIS A 171 -5.78 -13.82 8.33
CA HIS A 171 -4.52 -14.12 7.68
C HIS A 171 -3.45 -14.27 8.76
N ALA A 172 -3.13 -15.53 9.08
CA ALA A 172 -2.04 -15.85 9.98
C ALA A 172 -0.68 -15.52 9.33
N PRO A 173 0.34 -15.15 10.12
CA PRO A 173 1.67 -14.92 9.57
C PRO A 173 2.25 -16.26 9.08
N ALA A 174 2.99 -16.24 7.97
CA ALA A 174 3.56 -17.45 7.35
C ALA A 174 4.71 -18.08 8.16
N GLY A 175 5.00 -17.56 9.35
CA GLY A 175 6.09 -17.99 10.25
C GLY A 175 6.80 -16.77 10.85
N PRO A 176 7.76 -16.97 11.76
CA PRO A 176 8.60 -15.88 12.28
C PRO A 176 9.44 -15.20 11.18
N ASP A 177 9.74 -15.93 10.10
CA ASP A 177 10.50 -15.46 8.94
C ASP A 177 9.62 -15.25 7.70
N GLY A 178 8.29 -15.37 7.85
CA GLY A 178 7.35 -15.16 6.77
C GLY A 178 7.17 -13.68 6.46
N GLU A 179 7.08 -13.32 5.17
CA GLU A 179 6.69 -11.97 4.79
C GLU A 179 5.23 -11.71 5.18
N GLY A 180 5.01 -10.71 6.04
CA GLY A 180 3.69 -10.18 6.37
C GLY A 180 3.29 -10.29 7.84
N LEU A 181 2.62 -9.25 8.32
CA LEU A 181 2.02 -9.20 9.65
C LEU A 181 0.66 -9.90 9.66
N PRO A 182 0.24 -10.50 10.79
CA PRO A 182 -1.11 -11.03 10.92
C PRO A 182 -2.15 -9.93 10.68
N CYS A 183 -3.22 -10.26 9.96
CA CYS A 183 -4.34 -9.35 9.80
C CYS A 183 -5.69 -10.04 9.76
N ILE A 184 -6.71 -9.25 10.07
CA ILE A 184 -8.11 -9.59 9.86
C ILE A 184 -8.58 -8.83 8.63
N GLU A 185 -9.28 -9.51 7.74
CA GLU A 185 -9.92 -8.92 6.56
C GLU A 185 -11.44 -8.96 6.71
N ILE A 186 -12.10 -7.81 6.56
CA ILE A 186 -13.56 -7.67 6.60
C ILE A 186 -14.00 -6.82 5.42
N ALA A 187 -14.79 -7.38 4.50
CA ALA A 187 -15.16 -6.70 3.25
C ALA A 187 -13.95 -6.07 2.52
N GLY A 188 -12.84 -6.82 2.44
CA GLY A 188 -11.60 -6.36 1.82
C GLY A 188 -10.83 -5.29 2.59
N VAL A 189 -11.31 -4.83 3.74
CA VAL A 189 -10.58 -3.95 4.67
C VAL A 189 -9.63 -4.80 5.49
N LEU A 190 -8.32 -4.58 5.32
CA LEU A 190 -7.27 -5.29 6.03
C LEU A 190 -6.86 -4.52 7.28
N VAL A 191 -7.02 -5.11 8.45
CA VAL A 191 -6.66 -4.54 9.75
C VAL A 191 -5.51 -5.33 10.34
N PHE A 192 -4.36 -4.68 10.49
CA PHE A 192 -3.18 -5.23 11.14
C PHE A 192 -3.09 -4.67 12.55
N ALA A 193 -2.93 -5.55 13.55
CA ALA A 193 -2.71 -5.15 14.93
C ALA A 193 -1.46 -5.87 15.45
N TYR A 194 -0.42 -5.11 15.78
CA TYR A 194 0.89 -5.65 16.13
C TYR A 194 1.64 -4.76 17.10
N LEU A 195 2.64 -5.32 17.79
CA LEU A 195 3.52 -4.55 18.67
C LEU A 195 4.58 -3.83 17.83
N ASP A 196 4.64 -2.52 17.95
CA ASP A 196 5.65 -1.68 17.32
C ASP A 196 6.71 -1.30 18.38
N ALA A 197 7.91 -1.86 18.25
CA ALA A 197 8.99 -1.66 19.20
C ALA A 197 9.52 -0.21 19.20
N GLY A 198 9.46 0.47 18.05
CA GLY A 198 9.90 1.87 17.93
C GLY A 198 8.93 2.83 18.62
N MET A 199 7.63 2.55 18.52
CA MET A 199 6.59 3.33 19.20
C MET A 199 6.30 2.87 20.64
N GLN A 200 6.83 1.72 21.04
CA GLN A 200 6.53 1.06 22.32
C GLN A 200 5.02 0.91 22.57
N ALA A 201 4.26 0.60 21.52
CA ALA A 201 2.80 0.57 21.56
C ALA A 201 2.23 -0.53 20.66
N VAL A 202 0.97 -0.91 20.90
CA VAL A 202 0.18 -1.68 19.93
C VAL A 202 -0.21 -0.72 18.81
N ARG A 203 0.27 -0.99 17.61
CA ARG A 203 -0.05 -0.25 16.41
C ARG A 203 -1.16 -0.97 15.65
N VAL A 204 -2.17 -0.20 15.24
CA VAL A 204 -3.22 -0.65 14.34
C VAL A 204 -3.05 0.08 13.01
N SER A 205 -2.86 -0.65 11.92
CA SER A 205 -2.91 -0.10 10.57
C SER A 205 -4.07 -0.68 9.79
N VAL A 206 -4.77 0.19 9.05
CA VAL A 206 -5.93 -0.17 8.24
C VAL A 206 -5.60 0.09 6.78
N HIS A 207 -5.66 -0.96 5.97
CA HIS A 207 -5.36 -0.93 4.54
C HIS A 207 -6.64 -1.17 3.75
N LEU A 208 -6.83 -0.36 2.71
CA LEU A 208 -8.07 -0.29 1.92
C LEU A 208 -7.87 -0.71 0.46
N ASP A 209 -6.73 -1.32 0.14
CA ASP A 209 -6.33 -1.62 -1.25
C ASP A 209 -7.29 -2.61 -1.94
N THR A 210 -7.99 -3.43 -1.14
CA THR A 210 -8.98 -4.41 -1.58
C THR A 210 -10.38 -4.14 -1.02
N ALA A 211 -10.58 -2.99 -0.36
CA ALA A 211 -11.83 -2.70 0.34
C ALA A 211 -13.02 -2.62 -0.61
N ASP A 212 -14.13 -3.22 -0.19
CA ASP A 212 -15.41 -3.17 -0.90
C ASP A 212 -15.95 -1.73 -0.92
N GLU A 213 -16.48 -1.30 -2.07
CA GLU A 213 -17.07 0.03 -2.23
C GLU A 213 -18.21 0.31 -1.24
N LEU A 214 -18.89 -0.74 -0.75
CA LEU A 214 -19.96 -0.64 0.25
C LEU A 214 -19.51 -0.04 1.59
N VAL A 215 -18.22 -0.11 1.92
CA VAL A 215 -17.68 0.40 3.20
C VAL A 215 -16.84 1.66 3.05
N ILE A 216 -16.54 2.07 1.81
CA ILE A 216 -15.73 3.25 1.50
C ILE A 216 -16.60 4.52 1.45
N GLN A 217 -16.28 5.47 2.32
CA GLN A 217 -16.87 6.80 2.37
C GLN A 217 -16.34 7.74 1.27
N PRO A 218 -17.08 8.83 0.98
CA PRO A 218 -16.56 9.99 0.29
C PRO A 218 -15.22 10.43 0.89
N GLY A 219 -14.19 10.55 0.05
CA GLY A 219 -12.83 10.85 0.52
C GLY A 219 -11.92 9.62 0.68
N GLN A 220 -12.38 8.43 0.28
CA GLN A 220 -11.56 7.19 0.23
C GLN A 220 -11.11 6.73 1.63
N THR A 221 -11.99 6.91 2.61
CA THR A 221 -11.81 6.45 4.00
C THR A 221 -12.89 5.43 4.35
N VAL A 222 -12.72 4.69 5.44
CA VAL A 222 -13.78 3.88 6.02
C VAL A 222 -14.18 4.46 7.37
N PRO A 223 -15.46 4.39 7.78
CA PRO A 223 -15.83 4.76 9.13
C PRO A 223 -15.16 3.80 10.11
N LEU A 224 -14.39 4.35 11.05
CA LEU A 224 -13.63 3.57 12.02
C LEU A 224 -13.98 4.01 13.43
N HIS A 225 -14.28 3.02 14.27
CA HIS A 225 -14.56 3.20 15.67
C HIS A 225 -13.70 2.24 16.48
N VAL A 226 -12.89 2.79 17.39
CA VAL A 226 -11.96 2.02 18.23
C VAL A 226 -12.33 2.24 19.68
N GLN A 227 -12.59 1.12 20.36
CA GLN A 227 -12.87 1.08 21.80
C GLN A 227 -11.80 0.25 22.50
N VAL A 228 -11.39 0.72 23.67
CA VAL A 228 -10.58 -0.02 24.63
C VAL A 228 -11.45 -0.23 25.85
N GLU A 229 -11.84 -1.49 26.09
CA GLU A 229 -12.88 -1.85 27.05
C GLU A 229 -14.16 -1.02 26.79
N ASP A 230 -14.63 -0.28 27.79
CA ASP A 230 -15.84 0.56 27.70
C ASP A 230 -15.54 1.99 27.21
N SER A 231 -14.29 2.30 26.85
CA SER A 231 -13.86 3.64 26.47
C SER A 231 -13.63 3.77 24.97
N THR A 232 -14.34 4.68 24.31
CA THR A 232 -14.02 5.07 22.93
C THR A 232 -12.74 5.89 22.92
N VAL A 233 -11.70 5.39 22.25
CA VAL A 233 -10.43 6.11 22.06
C VAL A 233 -10.35 6.81 20.72
N PHE A 234 -11.11 6.32 19.72
CA PHE A 234 -11.20 6.95 18.40
C PHE A 234 -12.55 6.68 17.75
N SER A 235 -13.11 7.69 17.09
CA SER A 235 -14.30 7.54 16.26
C SER A 235 -14.27 8.57 15.13
N ALA A 236 -14.21 8.11 13.89
CA ALA A 236 -14.25 8.98 12.71
C ALA A 236 -15.18 8.38 11.66
N GLY A 237 -16.04 9.21 11.07
CA GLY A 237 -17.01 8.78 10.05
C GLY A 237 -18.13 7.85 10.54
N ALA A 238 -18.00 7.22 11.71
CA ALA A 238 -19.00 6.36 12.31
C ALA A 238 -20.09 7.21 12.99
N VAL A 239 -21.35 7.06 12.53
CA VAL A 239 -22.50 7.63 13.23
C VAL A 239 -22.90 6.66 14.33
N LEU A 240 -22.57 7.00 15.58
CA LEU A 240 -23.04 6.25 16.73
C LEU A 240 -24.55 6.48 16.88
N THR A 241 -25.35 5.47 16.55
CA THR A 241 -26.73 5.40 17.02
C THR A 241 -26.69 5.20 18.53
N ARG A 242 -26.86 6.32 19.26
CA ARG A 242 -27.00 6.30 20.71
C ARG A 242 -28.19 5.38 21.04
N PRO A 243 -28.02 4.30 21.82
CA PRO A 243 -29.15 3.47 22.19
C PRO A 243 -30.13 4.34 22.99
N THR A 244 -31.28 4.64 22.39
CA THR A 244 -32.41 5.28 23.07
C THR A 244 -33.02 4.24 24.01
N GLY A 245 -32.59 4.24 25.27
CA GLY A 245 -33.21 3.39 26.29
C GLY A 245 -32.45 3.41 27.61
N GLY A 246 -32.97 4.15 28.58
CA GLY A 246 -32.41 4.21 29.93
C GLY A 246 -32.51 2.87 30.67
N GLY A 247 -31.52 2.59 31.51
CA GLY A 247 -31.52 1.43 32.39
C GLY A 247 -30.22 1.28 33.16
N ARG A 248 -30.10 1.96 34.29
CA ARG A 248 -29.05 1.71 35.29
C ARG A 248 -29.25 0.32 35.92
N ARG A 249 -28.16 -0.47 35.95
CA ARG A 249 -27.84 -1.63 36.82
C ARG A 249 -28.66 -2.92 36.60
N GLN A 250 -27.94 -4.02 36.35
CA GLN A 250 -27.73 -5.14 37.30
C GLN A 250 -27.51 -6.47 36.56
N TRP A 251 -26.25 -6.88 36.36
CA TRP A 251 -25.89 -8.31 36.21
C TRP A 251 -24.58 -8.59 36.94
N LEU A 252 -24.71 -8.85 38.24
CA LEU A 252 -23.81 -9.72 38.99
C LEU A 252 -24.65 -10.93 39.41
N ARG A 253 -24.37 -12.11 38.83
CA ARG A 253 -24.26 -13.41 39.52
C ARG A 253 -24.23 -14.59 38.53
N GLY A 254 -23.28 -15.50 38.80
CA GLY A 254 -23.23 -16.88 38.30
C GLY A 254 -22.31 -17.00 37.08
N LEU A 255 -21.15 -17.64 37.11
CA LEU A 255 -20.80 -18.89 37.79
C LEU A 255 -19.33 -18.88 38.21
N SER A 256 -19.11 -19.01 39.52
CA SER A 256 -17.84 -19.47 40.08
C SER A 256 -17.82 -20.99 39.98
N HIS A 257 -17.10 -21.56 39.01
CA HIS A 257 -16.62 -22.94 39.12
C HIS A 257 -15.09 -22.97 38.99
N ARG A 258 -14.46 -23.06 40.16
CA ARG A 258 -13.08 -23.52 40.36
C ARG A 258 -12.95 -24.93 39.79
N MET A 259 -11.88 -25.19 39.04
CA MET A 259 -11.24 -26.51 39.04
C MET A 259 -9.77 -26.37 39.45
N PRO A 260 -9.29 -27.22 40.38
CA PRO A 260 -7.93 -27.17 40.90
C PRO A 260 -6.94 -27.92 40.00
N TRP A 261 -5.80 -27.29 39.74
CA TRP A 261 -4.62 -27.93 39.17
C TRP A 261 -4.02 -28.91 40.19
N ARG A 262 -3.94 -30.20 39.83
CA ARG A 262 -3.05 -31.17 40.51
C ARG A 262 -1.67 -31.11 39.86
N ARG A 263 -0.65 -30.89 40.68
CA ARG A 263 0.75 -31.24 40.41
C ARG A 263 0.90 -32.76 40.58
N GLY A 264 1.54 -33.41 39.62
CA GLY A 264 2.11 -34.75 39.74
C GLY A 264 3.62 -34.62 39.57
N ASP A 265 4.33 -35.40 40.36
CA ASP A 265 5.79 -35.41 40.57
C ASP A 265 6.64 -35.64 39.32
#